data_AF-A0A942B5A4-F1
#
_entry.id   AF-A0A942B5A4-F1
#
_cell.length_a   1.000
_cell.length_b   1.000
_cell.length_c   1.000
_cell.angle_alpha   90.00
_cell.angle_beta   90.00
_cell.angle_gamma   90.00
#
_symmetry.space_group_name_H-M   'P 1'
#
loop_
_entity.id
_entity.type
_entity.pdbx_description
1 polymer ?
#
loop_
_entity_poly.entity_id
_entity_poly.type
_entity_poly.pdbx_seq_one_letter_code
_entity_poly.pdbx_strand_id
1 'polypeptide(L)' 'MTLPLPSSPVWADIISGKKAIAFESLTIKIFLGSAQQRFKLKPETMSQIVAELHNLFEKNIKIPTVQRDIEKLA' A
#
# COMPACT_ATOMS: atom_id res chain seq x y z
N MET A 1 5.59 14.86 6.96
CA MET A 1 5.32 13.69 6.10
C MET A 1 4.36 12.80 6.86
N THR A 2 3.17 12.58 6.31
CA THR A 2 2.12 11.89 7.05
C THR A 2 1.62 10.74 6.19
N LEU A 3 1.68 9.52 6.73
CA LEU A 3 1.10 8.35 6.10
C LEU A 3 -0.41 8.60 5.90
N PRO A 4 -0.98 8.42 4.70
CA PRO A 4 -2.41 8.62 4.49
C PRO A 4 -3.23 7.66 5.36
N LEU A 5 -4.33 8.16 5.91
CA LEU A 5 -5.26 7.34 6.70
C LEU A 5 -5.71 6.10 5.90
N PRO A 6 -6.03 4.96 6.55
CA PRO A 6 -6.51 3.76 5.86
C PRO A 6 -7.77 4.01 5.02
N SER A 7 -8.61 4.97 5.41
CA SER A 7 -9.81 5.36 4.66
C SER A 7 -9.53 6.17 3.39
N SER A 8 -8.28 6.56 3.13
CA SER A 8 -7.90 7.32 1.95
C SER A 8 -8.12 6.48 0.68
N PRO A 9 -8.75 7.06 -0.37
CA PRO A 9 -9.00 6.34 -1.63
C PRO A 9 -7.71 5.91 -2.34
N VAL A 10 -6.58 6.54 -2.03
CA VAL A 10 -5.27 6.22 -2.62
C VAL A 10 -4.91 4.74 -2.45
N TRP A 11 -5.26 4.13 -1.31
CA TRP A 11 -4.97 2.73 -1.06
C TRP A 11 -5.74 1.81 -2.00
N ALA A 12 -7.03 2.08 -2.18
CA ALA A 12 -7.88 1.32 -3.09
C ALA A 12 -7.42 1.48 -4.55
N ASP A 13 -6.97 2.66 -4.96
CA ASP A 13 -6.45 2.89 -6.31
C ASP A 13 -5.14 2.14 -6.56
N ILE A 14 -4.26 2.04 -5.57
CA ILE A 14 -3.01 1.26 -5.68
C ILE A 14 -3.31 -0.25 -5.73
N ILE A 15 -4.19 -0.74 -4.85
CA ILE A 15 -4.54 -2.17 -4.77
C ILE A 15 -5.34 -2.62 -6.00
N SER A 16 -6.20 -1.76 -6.55
CA SER A 16 -6.92 -2.05 -7.80
C SER A 16 -6.06 -1.87 -9.05
N GLY A 17 -4.87 -1.29 -8.92
CA GLY A 17 -3.97 -1.02 -10.04
C GLY A 17 -4.32 0.23 -10.86
N LYS A 18 -5.31 1.02 -10.43
CA LYS A 18 -5.63 2.33 -11.05
C LYS A 18 -4.49 3.33 -10.90
N LYS A 19 -3.78 3.29 -9.78
CA LYS A 19 -2.58 4.11 -9.51
C LYS A 19 -1.36 3.20 -9.39
N ALA A 20 -0.51 3.19 -10.41
CA ALA A 20 0.77 2.52 -10.36
C ALA A 20 1.80 3.44 -9.69
N ILE A 21 2.27 3.06 -8.50
CA ILE A 21 3.36 3.76 -7.80
C ILE A 21 4.61 2.91 -7.85
N ALA A 22 5.70 3.51 -8.31
CA ALA A 22 7.02 2.90 -8.26
C ALA A 22 7.56 2.97 -6.83
N PHE A 23 7.12 2.04 -5.98
CA PHE A 23 7.66 1.89 -4.64
C PHE A 23 9.16 1.57 -4.70
N GLU A 24 9.91 1.92 -3.66
CA GLU A 24 11.32 1.59 -3.48
C GLU A 24 11.46 0.40 -2.52
N SER A 25 10.62 0.33 -1.50
CA SER A 25 10.64 -0.73 -0.49
C SER A 25 10.29 -2.09 -1.10
N LEU A 26 11.21 -3.05 -0.97
CA LEU A 26 11.01 -4.42 -1.46
C LEU A 26 9.83 -5.09 -0.74
N THR A 27 9.70 -4.90 0.57
CA THR A 27 8.62 -5.51 1.36
C THR A 27 7.24 -5.03 0.88
N ILE A 28 7.11 -3.74 0.58
CA ILE A 28 5.88 -3.16 0.04
C ILE A 28 5.58 -3.74 -1.35
N LYS A 29 6.58 -3.84 -2.23
CA LYS A 29 6.41 -4.44 -3.56
C LYS A 29 5.92 -5.90 -3.50
N ILE A 30 6.56 -6.71 -2.66
CA ILE A 30 6.21 -8.13 -2.50
C ILE A 30 4.77 -8.25 -1.98
N PHE A 31 4.43 -7.49 -0.94
CA PHE A 31 3.07 -7.46 -0.41
C PHE A 31 2.07 -7.07 -1.49
N LEU A 32 2.32 -5.96 -2.20
CA LEU A 32 1.42 -5.43 -3.21
C LEU A 32 1.14 -6.44 -4.33
N GLY A 33 2.16 -7.15 -4.81
CA GLY A 33 1.99 -8.18 -5.83
C GLY A 33 0.99 -9.26 -5.43
N SER A 34 1.10 -9.76 -4.18
CA SER A 34 0.15 -10.74 -3.64
C SER A 34 -1.23 -10.15 -3.34
N ALA A 35 -1.28 -8.92 -2.83
CA ALA A 35 -2.49 -8.19 -2.49
C ALA A 35 -3.36 -7.92 -3.73
N GLN A 36 -2.75 -7.50 -4.84
CA GLN A 36 -3.46 -7.28 -6.11
C GLN A 36 -4.08 -8.57 -6.64
N GLN A 37 -3.39 -9.72 -6.50
CA GLN A 37 -3.94 -11.02 -6.88
C GLN A 37 -5.09 -11.43 -5.96
N ARG A 38 -4.96 -11.25 -4.64
CA ARG A 38 -6.04 -11.50 -3.67
C ARG A 38 -7.28 -10.65 -3.97
N PHE A 39 -7.10 -9.37 -4.27
CA PHE A 39 -8.18 -8.47 -4.65
C PHE A 39 -8.87 -8.89 -5.95
N LYS A 40 -8.10 -9.30 -6.98
CA LYS A 40 -8.67 -9.82 -8.24
C LYS A 40 -9.54 -11.05 -8.04
N LEU A 41 -9.15 -11.95 -7.13
CA LEU A 41 -9.91 -13.16 -6.82
C LEU A 41 -11.12 -12.88 -5.92
N LYS A 42 -10.97 -11.98 -4.94
CA LYS A 42 -11.98 -11.65 -3.94
C LYS A 42 -11.98 -10.15 -3.66
N PRO A 43 -12.74 -9.35 -4.44
CA PRO A 43 -12.76 -7.90 -4.28
C PRO A 43 -13.20 -7.41 -2.90
N GLU A 44 -14.03 -8.20 -2.20
CA GLU A 44 -14.47 -7.97 -0.82
C GLU A 44 -13.32 -7.88 0.21
N THR A 45 -12.12 -8.36 -0.15
CA THR A 45 -10.94 -8.31 0.72
C THR A 45 -10.24 -6.94 0.77
N MET A 46 -10.73 -5.93 0.03
CA MET A 46 -10.12 -4.60 -0.05
C MET A 46 -9.80 -4.01 1.33
N SER A 47 -10.78 -3.92 2.22
CA SER A 47 -10.60 -3.31 3.55
C SER A 47 -9.52 -4.02 4.38
N GLN A 48 -9.46 -5.35 4.28
CA GLN A 48 -8.43 -6.14 4.97
C GLN A 48 -7.04 -5.88 4.37
N ILE A 49 -6.93 -5.87 3.03
CA ILE A 49 -5.67 -5.61 2.34
C ILE A 49 -5.15 -4.20 2.66
N VAL A 50 -6.04 -3.19 2.69
CA VAL A 50 -5.70 -1.81 3.07
C VAL A 50 -5.14 -1.76 4.49
N ALA A 51 -5.78 -2.43 5.45
CA ALA A 51 -5.31 -2.49 6.83
C ALA A 51 -3.93 -3.16 6.94
N GLU A 52 -3.73 -4.29 6.24
CA GLU A 52 -2.45 -5.00 6.18
C GLU A 52 -1.34 -4.11 5.57
N LEU A 53 -1.61 -3.44 4.44
CA LEU A 53 -0.67 -2.54 3.77
C LEU A 53 -0.30 -1.35 4.64
N HIS A 54 -1.30 -0.68 5.24
CA HIS A 54 -1.09 0.47 6.11
C HIS A 54 -0.22 0.11 7.32
N ASN A 55 -0.54 -1.01 7.98
CA ASN A 55 0.26 -1.52 9.09
C ASN A 55 1.72 -1.83 8.65
N LEU A 56 1.90 -2.29 7.41
CA LEU A 56 3.23 -2.54 6.85
C LEU A 56 4.02 -1.23 6.67
N PHE A 57 3.37 -0.15 6.23
CA PHE A 57 3.98 1.18 6.22
C PHE A 57 4.30 1.68 7.63
N GLU A 58 3.38 1.59 8.59
CA GLU A 58 3.58 2.06 9.96
C GLU A 58 4.76 1.35 10.64
N LYS A 59 4.81 0.01 10.55
CA LYS A 59 5.90 -0.79 11.13
C LYS A 59 7.27 -0.46 10.55
N ASN A 60 7.32 -0.01 9.30
CA ASN A 60 8.55 0.27 8.58
C ASN A 60 8.81 1.77 8.37
N ILE A 61 8.08 2.67 9.06
CA ILE A 61 8.13 4.13 8.84
C ILE A 61 9.52 4.76 9.06
N LYS A 62 10.39 4.09 9.81
CA LYS A 62 11.77 4.54 10.07
C LYS A 62 12.75 4.16 8.95
N ILE A 63 12.34 3.32 8.00
CA ILE A 63 13.18 2.89 6.87
C ILE A 63 13.17 3.99 5.80
N PRO A 64 14.33 4.50 5.34
CA PRO A 64 14.40 5.61 4.39
C PRO A 64 13.64 5.36 3.07
N THR A 65 13.68 4.14 2.53
CA THR A 65 12.94 3.78 1.31
C THR A 65 11.43 3.83 1.52
N VAL A 66 10.95 3.48 2.72
CA VAL A 66 9.52 3.58 3.07
C VAL A 66 9.10 5.04 3.25
N GLN A 67 9.97 5.89 3.81
CA GLN A 67 9.70 7.33 3.90
C GLN A 67 9.53 7.96 2.52
N ARG A 68 10.43 7.66 1.57
CA ARG A 68 10.29 8.09 0.16
C ARG A 68 9.03 7.54 -0.50
N ASP A 69 8.65 6.32 -0.15
CA ASP A 69 7.41 5.74 -0.65
C ASP A 69 6.18 6.48 -0.11
N ILE A 70 6.19 6.92 1.15
CA ILE A 70 5.14 7.76 1.73
C ILE A 70 5.03 9.11 1.01
N GLU A 71 6.15 9.70 0.60
CA GLU A 71 6.14 10.96 -0.18
C GLU A 71 5.40 10.80 -1.52
N LYS A 72 5.42 9.60 -2.13
CA LYS A 72 4.70 9.31 -3.39
C LYS A 72 3.19 9.07 -3.18
N LEU A 73 2.76 8.90 -1.93
CA LEU A 73 1.35 8.69 -1.57
C LEU A 73 0.59 10.00 -1.33
N ALA A 74 1.31 11.12 -1.20
CA ALA A 74 0.75 12.46 -1.06
C ALA A 74 0.10 12.97 -2.36
#